data_AF-A0A2K9PL80-F1
#
_entry.id   AF-A0A2K9PL80-F1
#
_cell.length_a   1.000
_cell.length_b   1.000
_cell.length_c   1.000
_cell.angle_alpha   90.00
_cell.angle_beta   90.00
_cell.angle_gamma   90.00
#
_symmetry.space_group_name_H-M   'P 1'
#
loop_
_entity.id
_entity.type
_entity.pdbx_description
1 polymer ?
#
loop_
_entity_poly.entity_id
_entity_poly.type
_entity_poly.pdbx_seq_one_letter_code
_entity_poly.pdbx_strand_id
1 'polypeptide(L)'
;MRKIIIPVLALLLLSSCQEDDVKPNVDAISATEALTEYVTVNKVFQDVGNNGGDALLSAESSATSKSSKIQTDEGPIITIEPLDFTTFPKTTTIDYQSGVLCKDGITRKGIVTIVSTNWYGETGSEHTTTFTDYYHEDFKVEGIHKVKNLGKNQDDNSTYSVTIENGKITTKAGATINYTENSTRTWIAGSDTPLNIWDDEYMLEGTQTGVSSKDVEYTLTVEKPLHFVLLPRGIKSGILNLDIGGLKDVKLNYEDSTITILGKSYPFGD
;
A
#
# COMPACT_ATOMS: atom_id res chain seq x y z
N MET A 1 -72.94 33.03 27.23
CA MET A 1 -71.93 33.93 26.63
C MET A 1 -70.59 33.21 26.63
N ARG A 2 -70.04 32.97 25.44
CA ARG A 2 -68.75 32.29 25.21
C ARG A 2 -67.62 32.97 25.99
N LYS A 3 -66.76 32.20 26.65
CA LYS A 3 -65.36 32.57 26.87
C LYS A 3 -64.48 31.41 26.43
N ILE A 4 -63.78 31.66 25.34
CA ILE A 4 -62.68 30.88 24.79
C ILE A 4 -61.43 31.29 25.57
N ILE A 5 -60.66 30.35 26.11
CA ILE A 5 -59.24 30.56 26.44
C ILE A 5 -58.46 29.30 26.00
N ILE A 6 -57.38 29.59 25.29
CA ILE A 6 -56.52 28.76 24.42
C ILE A 6 -55.57 27.88 25.26
N PRO A 7 -55.18 26.68 24.78
CA PRO A 7 -54.22 25.83 25.48
C PRO A 7 -52.79 26.40 25.33
N VAL A 8 -52.06 26.48 26.43
CA VAL A 8 -50.62 26.76 26.43
C VAL A 8 -49.88 25.47 26.07
N LEU A 9 -49.41 25.40 24.83
CA LEU A 9 -48.49 24.39 24.33
C LEU A 9 -47.11 24.62 24.98
N ALA A 10 -46.78 23.83 26.00
CA ALA A 10 -45.44 23.80 26.58
C ALA A 10 -44.50 23.05 25.61
N LEU A 11 -43.79 23.81 24.79
CA LEU A 11 -42.69 23.33 23.96
C LEU A 11 -41.47 23.07 24.87
N LEU A 12 -41.34 21.83 25.34
CA LEU A 12 -40.11 21.32 25.94
C LEU A 12 -39.08 21.12 24.82
N LEU A 13 -38.28 22.16 24.56
CA LEU A 13 -37.06 22.05 23.78
C LEU A 13 -36.02 21.32 24.63
N LEU A 14 -35.98 19.99 24.49
CA LEU A 14 -34.83 19.18 24.90
C LEU A 14 -33.65 19.57 24.03
N SER A 15 -32.79 20.42 24.58
CA SER A 15 -31.45 20.70 24.08
C SER A 15 -30.58 19.46 24.34
N SER A 16 -30.65 18.52 23.40
CA SER A 16 -29.65 17.47 23.26
C SER A 16 -28.38 18.11 22.68
N CYS A 17 -27.50 18.61 23.54
CA CYS A 17 -26.08 18.65 23.19
C CYS A 17 -25.68 17.20 22.90
N GLN A 18 -25.55 16.84 21.63
CA GLN A 18 -24.62 15.78 21.28
C GLN A 18 -23.26 16.32 21.69
N GLU A 19 -22.69 15.76 22.77
CA GLU A 19 -21.25 15.73 22.89
C GLU A 19 -20.79 14.96 21.65
N ASP A 20 -20.37 15.69 20.61
CA ASP A 20 -19.48 15.12 19.63
C ASP A 20 -18.30 14.58 20.45
N ASP A 21 -18.10 13.26 20.41
CA ASP A 21 -16.92 12.61 20.97
C ASP A 21 -15.70 13.26 20.32
N VAL A 22 -15.19 14.32 20.94
CA VAL A 22 -13.91 14.91 20.60
C VAL A 22 -12.91 13.83 20.93
N LYS A 23 -12.50 13.05 19.92
CA LYS A 23 -11.34 12.18 20.01
C LYS A 23 -10.25 12.99 20.70
N PRO A 24 -9.61 12.46 21.77
CA PRO A 24 -8.62 13.22 22.51
C PRO A 24 -7.63 13.80 21.52
N ASN A 25 -7.35 15.10 21.66
CA ASN A 25 -6.38 15.81 20.83
C ASN A 25 -5.09 14.98 20.82
N VAL A 26 -4.81 14.29 19.71
CA VAL A 26 -3.61 13.46 19.59
C VAL A 26 -2.43 14.39 19.77
N ASP A 27 -1.57 14.07 20.73
CA ASP A 27 -0.42 14.92 20.99
C ASP A 27 0.53 14.89 19.78
N ALA A 28 1.29 15.98 19.60
CA ALA A 28 2.14 16.14 18.43
C ALA A 28 3.21 15.04 18.31
N ILE A 29 3.65 14.44 19.43
CA ILE A 29 4.63 13.35 19.41
C ILE A 29 3.98 12.10 18.84
N SER A 30 2.83 11.70 19.38
CA SER A 30 2.08 10.53 18.87
C SER A 30 1.69 10.68 17.40
N ALA A 31 1.29 11.89 16.96
CA ALA A 31 1.02 12.15 15.55
C ALA A 31 2.28 12.01 14.68
N THR A 32 3.43 12.54 15.12
CA THR A 32 4.69 12.44 14.37
C THR A 32 5.21 11.00 14.29
N GLU A 33 5.09 10.25 15.39
CA GLU A 33 5.42 8.82 15.44
C GLU A 33 4.54 8.04 14.46
N ALA A 34 3.22 8.27 14.48
CA ALA A 34 2.29 7.61 13.58
C ALA A 34 2.56 7.91 12.09
N LEU A 35 3.04 9.11 11.72
CA LEU A 35 3.50 9.39 10.35
C LEU A 35 4.76 8.61 9.99
N THR A 36 5.72 8.52 10.90
CA THR A 36 6.96 7.78 10.69
C THR A 36 6.66 6.28 10.50
N GLU A 37 5.74 5.76 11.30
CA GLU A 37 5.26 4.39 11.19
C GLU A 37 4.47 4.15 9.90
N TYR A 38 3.61 5.08 9.50
CA TYR A 38 2.93 5.04 8.20
C TYR A 38 3.94 4.94 7.04
N VAL A 39 4.95 5.83 7.00
CA VAL A 39 5.97 5.81 5.95
C VAL A 39 6.69 4.47 5.92
N THR A 40 6.96 3.90 7.09
CA THR A 40 7.61 2.59 7.23
C THR A 40 6.73 1.47 6.69
N VAL A 41 5.47 1.36 7.13
CA VAL A 41 4.57 0.28 6.70
C VAL A 41 4.21 0.40 5.22
N ASN A 42 4.01 1.63 4.72
CA ASN A 42 3.82 1.87 3.30
C ASN A 42 5.03 1.37 2.51
N LYS A 43 6.26 1.78 2.87
CA LYS A 43 7.48 1.31 2.21
C LYS A 43 7.57 -0.22 2.16
N VAL A 44 7.31 -0.89 3.29
CA VAL A 44 7.34 -2.36 3.38
C VAL A 44 6.36 -3.00 2.38
N PHE A 45 5.12 -2.53 2.33
CA PHE A 45 4.12 -3.07 1.41
C PHE A 45 4.36 -2.69 -0.06
N GLN A 46 4.90 -1.50 -0.34
CA GLN A 46 5.36 -1.12 -1.68
C GLN A 46 6.47 -2.07 -2.15
N ASP A 47 7.42 -2.41 -1.28
CA ASP A 47 8.49 -3.34 -1.59
C ASP A 47 7.98 -4.76 -1.81
N VAL A 48 6.98 -5.20 -1.04
CA VAL A 48 6.30 -6.48 -1.27
C VAL A 48 5.65 -6.51 -2.66
N GLY A 49 4.93 -5.45 -3.04
CA GLY A 49 4.28 -5.38 -4.35
C GLY A 49 5.28 -5.43 -5.50
N ASN A 50 6.33 -4.60 -5.43
CA ASN A 50 7.33 -4.49 -6.51
C ASN A 50 8.17 -5.77 -6.65
N ASN A 51 8.70 -6.30 -5.55
CA ASN A 51 9.49 -7.53 -5.58
C ASN A 51 8.62 -8.77 -5.87
N GLY A 52 7.35 -8.76 -5.46
CA GLY A 52 6.39 -9.81 -5.81
C GLY A 52 6.10 -9.84 -7.32
N GLY A 53 5.94 -8.67 -7.94
CA GLY A 53 5.82 -8.53 -9.40
C GLY A 53 7.05 -9.04 -10.14
N ASP A 54 8.25 -8.63 -9.71
CA ASP A 54 9.53 -9.10 -10.30
C ASP A 54 9.69 -10.62 -10.22
N ALA A 55 9.43 -11.19 -9.04
CA ALA A 55 9.51 -12.63 -8.83
C ALA A 55 8.49 -13.38 -9.67
N LEU A 56 7.28 -12.83 -9.83
CA LEU A 56 6.26 -13.40 -10.69
C LEU A 56 6.71 -13.38 -12.15
N LEU A 57 7.10 -12.22 -12.70
CA LEU A 57 7.59 -12.10 -14.09
C LEU A 57 8.79 -13.01 -14.37
N SER A 58 9.72 -13.10 -13.41
CA SER A 58 10.85 -14.03 -13.48
C SER A 58 10.40 -15.49 -13.53
N ALA A 59 9.42 -15.86 -12.70
CA ALA A 59 8.82 -17.20 -12.66
C ALA A 59 8.09 -17.56 -13.96
N GLU A 60 7.33 -16.62 -14.53
CA GLU A 60 6.66 -16.79 -15.83
C GLU A 60 7.68 -17.01 -16.95
N SER A 61 8.75 -16.21 -16.99
CA SER A 61 9.86 -16.39 -17.94
C SER A 61 10.53 -17.77 -17.79
N SER A 62 10.67 -18.28 -16.56
CA SER A 62 11.28 -19.59 -16.31
C SER A 62 10.38 -20.78 -16.62
N ALA A 63 9.06 -20.63 -16.52
CA ALA A 63 8.10 -21.63 -16.99
C ALA A 63 8.29 -21.90 -18.49
N THR A 64 8.70 -20.89 -19.27
CA THR A 64 9.04 -21.07 -20.68
C THR A 64 10.28 -21.91 -20.93
N SER A 65 11.21 -21.89 -19.98
CA SER A 65 12.47 -22.63 -20.02
C SER A 65 12.39 -24.02 -19.37
N LYS A 66 11.19 -24.46 -18.93
CA LYS A 66 10.95 -25.72 -18.19
C LYS A 66 11.80 -25.87 -16.92
N SER A 67 12.15 -24.77 -16.26
CA SER A 67 12.75 -24.81 -14.92
C SER A 67 11.70 -24.40 -13.89
N SER A 68 11.38 -25.29 -12.94
CA SER A 68 10.49 -24.97 -11.81
C SER A 68 11.14 -24.14 -10.73
N LYS A 69 12.47 -23.90 -10.81
CA LYS A 69 13.24 -23.23 -9.78
C LYS A 69 14.15 -22.18 -10.39
N ILE A 70 14.08 -20.97 -9.84
CA ILE A 70 15.03 -19.88 -10.07
C ILE A 70 15.76 -19.67 -8.77
N GLN A 71 17.07 -19.77 -8.81
CA GLN A 71 17.94 -19.47 -7.68
C GLN A 71 19.20 -18.82 -8.24
N THR A 72 19.45 -17.58 -7.84
CA THR A 72 20.78 -16.98 -7.96
C THR A 72 21.59 -17.38 -6.72
N ASP A 73 22.92 -17.45 -6.83
CA ASP A 73 23.80 -17.95 -5.76
C ASP A 73 23.57 -17.26 -4.39
N GLU A 74 23.13 -16.00 -4.39
CA GLU A 74 22.86 -15.20 -3.19
C GLU A 74 21.41 -14.69 -3.08
N GLY A 75 20.47 -15.22 -3.87
CA GLY A 75 19.08 -14.74 -3.92
C GLY A 75 18.04 -15.66 -3.26
N PRO A 76 16.77 -15.23 -3.20
CA PRO A 76 15.69 -16.12 -2.76
C PRO A 76 15.53 -17.29 -3.72
N ILE A 77 14.96 -18.38 -3.21
CA ILE A 77 14.53 -19.49 -4.04
C ILE A 77 13.12 -19.19 -4.53
N ILE A 78 12.96 -19.06 -5.85
CA ILE A 78 11.66 -18.82 -6.48
C ILE A 78 11.21 -20.09 -7.19
N THR A 79 10.00 -20.56 -6.90
CA THR A 79 9.39 -21.71 -7.58
C THR A 79 8.01 -21.40 -8.12
N ILE A 80 7.60 -22.08 -9.18
CA ILE A 80 6.25 -21.95 -9.77
C ILE A 80 5.62 -23.31 -10.03
N GLU A 81 4.37 -23.46 -9.60
CA GLU A 81 3.59 -24.70 -9.75
C GLU A 81 2.12 -24.40 -10.13
N PRO A 82 1.48 -25.15 -11.04
CA PRO A 82 2.07 -26.19 -11.89
C PRO A 82 3.01 -25.61 -12.96
N LEU A 83 4.08 -26.36 -13.25
CA LEU A 83 5.06 -26.03 -14.30
C LEU A 83 4.54 -26.44 -15.69
N ASP A 84 3.57 -25.69 -16.17
CA ASP A 84 3.07 -25.75 -17.53
C ASP A 84 2.61 -24.35 -17.98
N PHE A 85 2.16 -24.23 -19.22
CA PHE A 85 1.75 -22.94 -19.77
C PHE A 85 0.27 -22.57 -19.59
N THR A 86 -0.58 -23.53 -19.23
CA THR A 86 -2.02 -23.42 -19.46
C THR A 86 -2.85 -23.64 -18.20
N THR A 87 -2.30 -24.31 -17.21
CA THR A 87 -3.03 -24.67 -15.99
C THR A 87 -2.92 -23.53 -14.98
N PHE A 88 -4.08 -23.00 -14.62
CA PHE A 88 -4.26 -22.03 -13.54
C PHE A 88 -5.27 -22.58 -12.51
N PRO A 89 -5.19 -22.17 -11.22
CA PRO A 89 -4.26 -21.19 -10.68
C PRO A 89 -2.79 -21.66 -10.63
N LYS A 90 -1.85 -20.72 -10.68
CA LYS A 90 -0.41 -20.94 -10.47
C LYS A 90 0.04 -20.36 -9.14
N THR A 91 0.84 -21.12 -8.40
CA THR A 91 1.44 -20.71 -7.14
C THR A 91 2.92 -20.42 -7.37
N THR A 92 3.30 -19.16 -7.21
CA THR A 92 4.69 -18.73 -7.14
C THR A 92 5.10 -18.60 -5.68
N THR A 93 6.13 -19.32 -5.26
CA THR A 93 6.68 -19.26 -3.90
C THR A 93 8.04 -18.58 -3.96
N ILE A 94 8.27 -17.61 -3.07
CA ILE A 94 9.53 -16.89 -2.89
C ILE A 94 10.03 -17.20 -1.49
N ASP A 95 11.04 -18.04 -1.38
CA ASP A 95 11.64 -18.47 -0.13
C ASP A 95 12.95 -17.71 0.13
N TYR A 96 12.88 -16.76 1.06
CA TYR A 96 14.01 -15.98 1.55
C TYR A 96 14.79 -16.70 2.68
N GLN A 97 14.46 -17.96 2.96
CA GLN A 97 15.18 -18.83 3.90
C GLN A 97 15.32 -18.16 5.28
N SER A 98 16.50 -18.27 5.92
CA SER A 98 16.81 -17.59 7.19
C SER A 98 17.14 -16.10 7.04
N GLY A 99 17.27 -15.60 5.81
CA GLY A 99 17.77 -14.26 5.52
C GLY A 99 18.52 -14.20 4.19
N VAL A 100 18.08 -13.31 3.31
CA VAL A 100 18.70 -12.99 2.02
C VAL A 100 18.82 -11.47 1.92
N LEU A 101 20.03 -10.98 1.66
CA LEU A 101 20.25 -9.57 1.30
C LEU A 101 19.90 -9.39 -0.17
N CYS A 102 18.82 -8.67 -0.46
CA CYS A 102 18.35 -8.44 -1.82
C CYS A 102 19.07 -7.27 -2.50
N LYS A 103 18.87 -7.12 -3.80
CA LYS A 103 19.52 -6.10 -4.63
C LYS A 103 19.19 -4.65 -4.22
N ASP A 104 18.05 -4.42 -3.55
CA ASP A 104 17.69 -3.12 -2.95
C ASP A 104 18.41 -2.83 -1.63
N GLY A 105 19.28 -3.72 -1.16
CA GLY A 105 19.97 -3.58 0.13
C GLY A 105 19.07 -3.92 1.33
N ILE A 106 17.89 -4.48 1.10
CA ILE A 106 16.99 -4.93 2.16
C ILE A 106 17.18 -6.41 2.43
N THR A 107 17.31 -6.77 3.71
CA THR A 107 17.33 -8.17 4.14
C THR A 107 15.90 -8.67 4.32
N ARG A 108 15.59 -9.80 3.66
CA ARG A 108 14.29 -10.48 3.78
C ARG A 108 14.49 -11.89 4.30
N LYS A 109 13.54 -12.40 5.08
CA LYS A 109 13.54 -13.79 5.59
C LYS A 109 12.12 -14.35 5.57
N GLY A 110 11.98 -15.67 5.55
CA GLY A 110 10.68 -16.34 5.47
C GLY A 110 10.13 -16.46 4.04
N ILE A 111 8.83 -16.72 3.91
CA ILE A 111 8.22 -17.11 2.64
C ILE A 111 7.11 -16.16 2.23
N VAL A 112 7.12 -15.76 0.96
CA VAL A 112 6.02 -15.07 0.29
C VAL A 112 5.41 -16.00 -0.76
N THR A 113 4.09 -16.16 -0.75
CA THR A 113 3.36 -17.01 -1.69
C THR A 113 2.37 -16.19 -2.49
N ILE A 114 2.45 -16.26 -3.82
CA ILE A 114 1.58 -15.55 -4.76
C ILE A 114 0.76 -16.58 -5.55
N VAL A 115 -0.56 -16.54 -5.42
CA VAL A 115 -1.49 -17.36 -6.21
C VAL A 115 -2.09 -16.52 -7.32
N SER A 116 -1.86 -16.95 -8.56
CA SER A 116 -2.23 -16.23 -9.78
C SER A 116 -3.34 -16.97 -10.53
N THR A 117 -4.38 -16.25 -10.95
CA THR A 117 -5.51 -16.82 -11.73
C THR A 117 -5.24 -16.85 -13.24
N ASN A 118 -4.28 -16.04 -13.71
CA ASN A 118 -3.76 -16.03 -15.08
C ASN A 118 -2.34 -15.41 -15.07
N TRP A 119 -1.69 -15.26 -16.22
CA TRP A 119 -0.40 -14.56 -16.34
C TRP A 119 -0.51 -13.07 -16.00
N TYR A 120 0.58 -12.47 -15.55
CA TYR A 120 0.62 -11.09 -15.02
C TYR A 120 0.13 -10.05 -16.02
N GLY A 121 0.51 -10.21 -17.29
CA GLY A 121 0.12 -9.30 -18.38
C GLY A 121 -1.32 -9.46 -18.87
N GLU A 122 -2.02 -10.54 -18.48
CA GLU A 122 -3.36 -10.82 -18.98
C GLU A 122 -4.42 -9.97 -18.27
N THR A 123 -5.24 -9.26 -19.04
CA THR A 123 -6.36 -8.47 -18.50
C THR A 123 -7.27 -9.35 -17.65
N GLY A 124 -7.57 -8.90 -16.43
CA GLY A 124 -8.41 -9.62 -15.48
C GLY A 124 -7.68 -10.67 -14.65
N SER A 125 -6.37 -10.86 -14.85
CA SER A 125 -5.55 -11.68 -13.95
C SER A 125 -5.59 -11.12 -12.52
N GLU A 126 -5.59 -12.02 -11.54
CA GLU A 126 -5.55 -11.69 -10.12
C GLU A 126 -4.40 -12.43 -9.45
N HIS A 127 -3.61 -11.71 -8.65
CA HIS A 127 -2.43 -12.20 -7.97
C HIS A 127 -2.57 -11.94 -6.47
N THR A 128 -2.82 -13.00 -5.70
CA THR A 128 -3.02 -12.92 -4.25
C THR A 128 -1.76 -13.35 -3.52
N THR A 129 -1.16 -12.41 -2.80
CA THR A 129 0.07 -12.58 -2.02
C THR A 129 -0.26 -12.81 -0.54
N THR A 130 0.35 -13.84 0.05
CA THR A 130 0.29 -14.16 1.47
C THR A 130 1.68 -14.42 2.04
N PHE A 131 1.80 -14.39 3.37
CA PHE A 131 3.08 -14.37 4.09
C PHE A 131 3.17 -15.51 5.09
N THR A 132 4.27 -16.28 5.09
CA THR A 132 4.57 -17.29 6.10
C THR A 132 5.89 -16.95 6.78
N ASP A 133 5.79 -16.46 8.02
CA ASP A 133 6.92 -15.96 8.80
C ASP A 133 7.87 -15.05 7.99
N TYR A 134 7.28 -14.23 7.11
CA TYR A 134 8.02 -13.29 6.28
C TYR A 134 8.35 -12.02 7.07
N TYR A 135 9.57 -11.54 6.87
CA TYR A 135 10.01 -10.27 7.43
C TYR A 135 10.73 -9.45 6.37
N HIS A 136 10.44 -8.15 6.38
CA HIS A 136 11.20 -7.11 5.71
C HIS A 136 12.03 -6.42 6.79
N GLU A 137 13.36 -6.57 6.74
CA GLU A 137 14.26 -6.23 7.85
C GLU A 137 13.80 -6.91 9.17
N ASP A 138 13.58 -6.10 10.22
CA ASP A 138 13.10 -6.52 11.53
C ASP A 138 11.56 -6.48 11.64
N PHE A 139 10.84 -6.17 10.57
CA PHE A 139 9.39 -6.07 10.57
C PHE A 139 8.75 -7.38 10.07
N LYS A 140 8.05 -8.08 10.95
CA LYS A 140 7.20 -9.22 10.55
C LYS A 140 6.02 -8.67 9.75
N VAL A 141 5.76 -9.20 8.56
CA VAL A 141 4.67 -8.73 7.70
C VAL A 141 3.55 -9.76 7.66
N GLU A 142 2.33 -9.28 7.82
CA GLU A 142 1.10 -10.08 7.83
C GLU A 142 0.01 -9.35 7.02
N GLY A 143 -1.00 -10.09 6.57
CA GLY A 143 -2.11 -9.58 5.76
C GLY A 143 -2.23 -10.27 4.41
N ILE A 144 -3.07 -9.72 3.54
CA ILE A 144 -3.29 -10.22 2.18
C ILE A 144 -3.10 -9.05 1.21
N HIS A 145 -2.16 -9.19 0.27
CA HIS A 145 -1.93 -8.20 -0.79
C HIS A 145 -2.45 -8.76 -2.12
N LYS A 146 -3.38 -8.07 -2.77
CA LYS A 146 -4.00 -8.49 -4.03
C LYS A 146 -3.69 -7.47 -5.12
N VAL A 147 -3.27 -7.97 -6.28
CA VAL A 147 -3.08 -7.17 -7.49
C VAL A 147 -3.97 -7.74 -8.57
N LYS A 148 -4.72 -6.89 -9.27
CA LYS A 148 -5.53 -7.29 -10.41
C LYS A 148 -5.21 -6.43 -11.62
N ASN A 149 -4.91 -7.07 -12.74
CA ASN A 149 -4.71 -6.38 -14.01
C ASN A 149 -6.06 -5.91 -14.56
N LEU A 150 -6.22 -4.60 -14.72
CA LEU A 150 -7.43 -3.96 -15.24
C LEU A 150 -7.41 -3.80 -16.78
N GLY A 151 -6.31 -4.19 -17.42
CA GLY A 151 -6.04 -3.97 -18.83
C GLY A 151 -5.31 -2.65 -19.07
N LYS A 152 -5.29 -2.23 -20.33
CA LYS A 152 -4.63 -0.98 -20.74
C LYS A 152 -5.59 0.21 -20.69
N ASN A 153 -5.06 1.38 -20.33
CA ASN A 153 -5.78 2.64 -20.37
C ASN A 153 -5.78 3.26 -21.79
N GLN A 154 -6.26 4.50 -21.92
CA GLN A 154 -6.34 5.21 -23.21
C GLN A 154 -4.97 5.54 -23.85
N ASP A 155 -3.92 5.59 -23.03
CA ASP A 155 -2.54 5.85 -23.45
C ASP A 155 -1.74 4.55 -23.69
N ASP A 156 -2.42 3.40 -23.76
CA ASP A 156 -1.84 2.07 -23.94
C ASP A 156 -0.95 1.59 -22.75
N ASN A 157 -1.08 2.24 -21.59
CA ASN A 157 -0.39 1.87 -20.36
C ASN A 157 -1.19 0.83 -19.56
N SER A 158 -0.53 -0.20 -19.04
CA SER A 158 -1.17 -1.21 -18.18
C SER A 158 -1.60 -0.62 -16.84
N THR A 159 -2.80 -0.98 -16.38
CA THR A 159 -3.38 -0.49 -15.13
C THR A 159 -3.69 -1.66 -14.20
N TYR A 160 -3.40 -1.49 -12.91
CA TYR A 160 -3.59 -2.50 -11.89
C TYR A 160 -4.32 -1.95 -10.68
N SER A 161 -5.36 -2.63 -10.19
CA SER A 161 -5.89 -2.35 -8.86
C SER A 161 -5.07 -3.10 -7.83
N VAL A 162 -4.68 -2.43 -6.75
CA VAL A 162 -3.93 -3.00 -5.63
C VAL A 162 -4.75 -2.85 -4.36
N THR A 163 -4.99 -3.95 -3.66
CA THR A 163 -5.60 -3.94 -2.33
C THR A 163 -4.74 -4.63 -1.30
N ILE A 164 -4.72 -4.08 -0.08
CA ILE A 164 -4.11 -4.71 1.08
C ILE A 164 -5.18 -4.85 2.14
N GLU A 165 -5.51 -6.09 2.48
CA GLU A 165 -6.52 -6.44 3.48
C GLU A 165 -5.83 -6.93 4.74
N ASN A 166 -6.21 -6.34 5.89
CA ASN A 166 -5.64 -6.67 7.20
C ASN A 166 -4.10 -6.63 7.21
N GLY A 167 -3.53 -5.70 6.45
CA GLY A 167 -2.09 -5.48 6.43
C GLY A 167 -1.60 -5.09 7.81
N LYS A 168 -0.51 -5.68 8.25
CA LYS A 168 0.09 -5.40 9.55
C LYS A 168 1.58 -5.65 9.50
N ILE A 169 2.34 -4.76 10.13
CA ILE A 169 3.72 -5.06 10.49
C ILE A 169 3.89 -5.14 12.01
N THR A 170 4.69 -6.09 12.47
CA THR A 170 5.07 -6.22 13.88
C THR A 170 6.56 -5.97 14.02
N THR A 171 6.94 -5.01 14.84
CA THR A 171 8.34 -4.67 15.13
C THR A 171 8.99 -5.74 16.00
N LYS A 172 10.32 -5.74 16.07
CA LYS A 172 11.09 -6.57 17.01
C LYS A 172 10.70 -6.38 18.48
N ALA A 173 10.24 -5.17 18.85
CA ALA A 173 9.77 -4.86 20.20
C ALA A 173 8.33 -5.32 20.47
N GLY A 174 7.63 -5.88 19.48
CA GLY A 174 6.25 -6.36 19.59
C GLY A 174 5.18 -5.30 19.31
N ALA A 175 5.57 -4.05 19.02
CA ALA A 175 4.64 -3.02 18.57
C ALA A 175 4.06 -3.37 17.19
N THR A 176 2.76 -3.12 16.99
CA THR A 176 2.04 -3.45 15.77
C THR A 176 1.56 -2.19 15.07
N ILE A 177 1.65 -2.17 13.74
CA ILE A 177 1.16 -1.08 12.89
C ILE A 177 0.24 -1.71 11.84
N ASN A 178 -1.01 -1.27 11.78
CA ASN A 178 -2.01 -1.76 10.84
C ASN A 178 -2.04 -0.89 9.59
N TYR A 179 -2.31 -1.50 8.44
CA TYR A 179 -2.30 -0.87 7.13
C TYR A 179 -3.32 -1.51 6.20
N THR A 180 -4.01 -0.68 5.43
CA THR A 180 -4.96 -1.09 4.39
C THR A 180 -4.78 -0.16 3.21
N GLU A 181 -4.86 -0.71 2.00
CA GLU A 181 -4.70 0.02 0.75
C GLU A 181 -5.83 -0.37 -0.19
N ASN A 182 -6.36 0.63 -0.90
CA ASN A 182 -7.15 0.43 -2.10
C ASN A 182 -6.71 1.50 -3.10
N SER A 183 -5.88 1.08 -4.05
CA SER A 183 -5.24 1.96 -5.02
C SER A 183 -5.31 1.42 -6.43
N THR A 184 -5.11 2.31 -7.39
CA THR A 184 -4.85 1.96 -8.77
C THR A 184 -3.44 2.43 -9.13
N ARG A 185 -2.69 1.56 -9.82
CA ARG A 185 -1.35 1.84 -10.35
C ARG A 185 -1.38 1.75 -11.85
N THR A 186 -0.94 2.80 -12.53
CA THR A 186 -0.70 2.79 -13.98
C THR A 186 0.79 2.70 -14.23
N TRP A 187 1.24 1.69 -14.96
CA TRP A 187 2.64 1.49 -15.32
C TRP A 187 2.95 2.33 -16.56
N ILE A 188 3.68 3.44 -16.36
CA ILE A 188 3.87 4.49 -17.39
C ILE A 188 5.27 4.46 -18.05
N ALA A 189 6.22 3.72 -17.49
CA ALA A 189 7.55 3.48 -18.09
C ALA A 189 8.16 2.19 -17.53
N GLY A 190 9.05 1.52 -18.29
CA GLY A 190 9.77 0.31 -17.89
C GLY A 190 9.13 -1.03 -18.29
N SER A 191 7.91 -1.01 -18.83
CA SER A 191 7.18 -2.22 -19.24
C SER A 191 7.83 -3.02 -20.38
N ASP A 192 8.68 -2.37 -21.19
CA ASP A 192 9.46 -3.03 -22.26
C ASP A 192 10.67 -3.83 -21.71
N THR A 193 11.01 -3.63 -20.44
CA THR A 193 12.16 -4.22 -19.74
C THR A 193 11.70 -5.01 -18.51
N PRO A 194 10.83 -6.04 -18.65
CA PRO A 194 10.10 -6.66 -17.54
C PRO A 194 10.96 -7.39 -16.49
N LEU A 195 12.26 -7.61 -16.76
CA LEU A 195 13.22 -8.18 -15.81
C LEU A 195 14.14 -7.13 -15.17
N ASN A 196 13.88 -5.85 -15.43
CA ASN A 196 14.59 -4.70 -14.88
C ASN A 196 13.61 -3.75 -14.21
N ILE A 197 13.04 -4.15 -13.08
CA ILE A 197 12.08 -3.29 -12.36
C ILE A 197 12.63 -1.90 -11.97
N TRP A 198 13.94 -1.70 -11.99
CA TRP A 198 14.55 -0.45 -11.53
C TRP A 198 14.29 0.74 -12.46
N ASP A 199 13.90 0.50 -13.72
CA ASP A 199 13.50 1.56 -14.66
C ASP A 199 11.98 1.83 -14.67
N ASP A 200 11.23 1.14 -13.80
CA ASP A 200 9.78 1.30 -13.75
C ASP A 200 9.36 2.63 -13.12
N GLU A 201 8.34 3.23 -13.74
CA GLU A 201 7.63 4.39 -13.22
C GLU A 201 6.13 4.13 -13.21
N TYR A 202 5.46 4.58 -12.14
CA TYR A 202 4.03 4.37 -11.93
C TYR A 202 3.30 5.65 -11.55
N MET A 203 2.06 5.77 -12.00
CA MET A 203 1.09 6.72 -11.43
C MET A 203 0.21 5.98 -10.43
N LEU A 204 0.21 6.43 -9.18
CA LEU A 204 -0.59 5.85 -8.10
C LEU A 204 -1.72 6.78 -7.72
N GLU A 205 -2.94 6.25 -7.62
CA GLU A 205 -4.13 6.94 -7.11
C GLU A 205 -4.90 6.05 -6.14
N GLY A 206 -5.67 6.64 -5.23
CA GLY A 206 -6.50 5.90 -4.27
C GLY A 206 -6.29 6.30 -2.82
N THR A 207 -6.57 5.36 -1.92
CA THR A 207 -6.63 5.61 -0.47
C THR A 207 -5.86 4.56 0.32
N GLN A 208 -5.21 5.01 1.37
CA GLN A 208 -4.49 4.18 2.33
C GLN A 208 -4.94 4.56 3.74
N THR A 209 -5.18 3.57 4.59
CA THR A 209 -5.64 3.79 5.97
C THR A 209 -4.93 2.87 6.93
N GLY A 210 -4.97 3.19 8.22
CA GLY A 210 -4.42 2.31 9.23
C GLY A 210 -4.43 2.89 10.63
N VAL A 211 -3.78 2.16 11.53
CA VAL A 211 -3.64 2.51 12.94
C VAL A 211 -2.20 2.26 13.35
N SER A 212 -1.56 3.29 13.89
CA SER A 212 -0.19 3.24 14.42
C SER A 212 -0.09 2.39 15.70
N SER A 213 1.12 2.17 16.18
CA SER A 213 1.39 1.48 17.45
C SER A 213 0.93 2.25 18.69
N LYS A 214 0.57 3.52 18.53
CA LYS A 214 0.03 4.42 19.56
C LYS A 214 -1.48 4.61 19.46
N ASP A 215 -2.17 3.75 18.72
CA ASP A 215 -3.62 3.83 18.48
C ASP A 215 -4.06 5.13 17.76
N VAL A 216 -3.12 5.82 17.09
CA VAL A 216 -3.43 6.96 16.23
C VAL A 216 -3.84 6.45 14.85
N GLU A 217 -5.10 6.70 14.49
CA GLU A 217 -5.62 6.47 13.14
C GLU A 217 -5.01 7.46 12.14
N TYR A 218 -4.74 6.96 10.94
CA TYR A 218 -4.32 7.78 9.81
C TYR A 218 -5.07 7.38 8.54
N THR A 219 -5.27 8.35 7.64
CA THR A 219 -5.84 8.17 6.31
C THR A 219 -5.07 9.03 5.34
N LEU A 220 -4.74 8.47 4.18
CA LEU A 220 -4.12 9.18 3.09
C LEU A 220 -4.94 8.99 1.84
N THR A 221 -5.17 10.09 1.15
CA THR A 221 -5.96 10.16 -0.07
C THR A 221 -5.14 10.87 -1.12
N VAL A 222 -4.93 10.21 -2.25
CA VAL A 222 -4.29 10.84 -3.40
C VAL A 222 -5.27 11.78 -4.08
N GLU A 223 -5.04 13.09 -3.99
CA GLU A 223 -5.87 14.11 -4.67
C GLU A 223 -5.45 14.29 -6.12
N LYS A 224 -4.15 14.14 -6.40
CA LYS A 224 -3.58 14.12 -7.76
C LYS A 224 -2.60 12.95 -7.84
N PRO A 225 -2.69 12.09 -8.87
CA PRO A 225 -1.88 10.88 -8.97
C PRO A 225 -0.41 11.11 -8.65
N LEU A 226 0.14 10.26 -7.79
CA LEU A 226 1.54 10.30 -7.39
C LEU A 226 2.40 9.62 -8.45
N HIS A 227 3.36 10.34 -9.01
CA HIS A 227 4.33 9.79 -9.94
C HIS A 227 5.50 9.17 -9.17
N PHE A 228 5.45 7.85 -8.99
CA PHE A 228 6.46 7.09 -8.28
C PHE A 228 7.50 6.52 -9.24
N VAL A 229 8.78 6.57 -8.83
CA VAL A 229 9.91 5.98 -9.56
C VAL A 229 10.69 5.02 -8.68
N LEU A 230 11.20 3.92 -9.26
CA LEU A 230 11.90 2.88 -8.50
C LEU A 230 13.40 3.17 -8.30
N LEU A 231 14.06 3.88 -9.20
CA LEU A 231 15.48 4.24 -9.06
C LEU A 231 15.84 5.64 -9.67
N PRO A 232 16.44 6.58 -8.90
CA PRO A 232 16.44 6.60 -7.43
C PRO A 232 15.00 6.64 -6.92
N ARG A 233 14.70 5.90 -5.85
CA ARG A 233 13.34 5.80 -5.33
C ARG A 233 12.81 7.17 -4.90
N GLY A 234 11.64 7.55 -5.40
CA GLY A 234 11.04 8.83 -5.02
C GLY A 234 9.67 9.07 -5.64
N ILE A 235 9.05 10.17 -5.24
CA ILE A 235 7.80 10.70 -5.82
C ILE A 235 8.17 11.99 -6.56
N LYS A 236 7.98 12.01 -7.88
CA LYS A 236 8.34 13.14 -8.75
C LYS A 236 7.27 14.24 -8.77
N SER A 237 6.00 13.88 -8.62
CA SER A 237 4.86 14.81 -8.69
C SER A 237 3.61 14.20 -8.06
N GLY A 238 2.58 15.03 -7.86
CA GLY A 238 1.28 14.63 -7.34
C GLY A 238 0.97 15.29 -5.99
N ILE A 239 -0.25 15.06 -5.51
CA ILE A 239 -0.77 15.69 -4.29
C ILE A 239 -1.36 14.61 -3.39
N LEU A 240 -0.85 14.53 -2.17
CA LEU A 240 -1.28 13.60 -1.14
C LEU A 240 -1.94 14.37 -0.01
N ASN A 241 -3.20 14.07 0.29
CA ASN A 241 -3.87 14.54 1.48
C ASN A 241 -3.71 13.52 2.61
N LEU A 242 -3.44 14.00 3.81
CA LEU A 242 -3.19 13.21 5.00
C LEU A 242 -4.07 13.73 6.14
N ASP A 243 -4.83 12.80 6.72
CA ASP A 243 -5.57 12.98 7.95
C ASP A 243 -4.96 12.08 9.01
N ILE A 244 -4.61 12.63 10.18
CA ILE A 244 -3.95 11.89 11.25
C ILE A 244 -4.40 12.35 12.64
N GLY A 245 -4.87 11.42 13.46
CA GLY A 245 -5.19 11.73 14.86
C GLY A 245 -6.18 12.88 15.05
N GLY A 246 -7.07 13.09 14.07
CA GLY A 246 -8.03 14.20 14.04
C GLY A 246 -7.50 15.50 13.40
N LEU A 247 -6.19 15.63 13.15
CA LEU A 247 -5.64 16.66 12.27
C LEU A 247 -6.02 16.31 10.83
N LYS A 248 -6.79 17.18 10.18
CA LYS A 248 -7.26 16.99 8.81
C LYS A 248 -6.59 17.92 7.84
N ASP A 249 -6.65 17.55 6.56
CA ASP A 249 -6.25 18.39 5.43
C ASP A 249 -4.76 18.78 5.44
N VAL A 250 -3.88 17.86 5.89
CA VAL A 250 -2.43 18.02 5.72
C VAL A 250 -2.07 17.62 4.29
N LYS A 251 -1.66 18.58 3.47
CA LYS A 251 -1.38 18.34 2.05
C LYS A 251 0.10 18.33 1.77
N LEU A 252 0.62 17.24 1.20
CA LEU A 252 1.94 17.19 0.57
C LEU A 252 1.76 17.38 -0.93
N ASN A 253 2.24 18.50 -1.44
CA ASN A 253 2.31 18.79 -2.87
C ASN A 253 3.73 18.54 -3.36
N TYR A 254 3.92 17.45 -4.12
CA TYR A 254 5.22 17.09 -4.68
C TYR A 254 5.56 17.90 -5.94
N GLU A 255 4.61 18.63 -6.52
CA GLU A 255 4.82 19.42 -7.74
C GLU A 255 5.62 20.71 -7.49
N ASP A 256 5.39 21.33 -6.33
CA ASP A 256 6.08 22.52 -5.87
C ASP A 256 6.85 22.30 -4.55
N SER A 257 6.88 21.05 -4.08
CA SER A 257 7.55 20.62 -2.84
C SER A 257 7.09 21.42 -1.62
N THR A 258 5.76 21.53 -1.44
CA THR A 258 5.15 22.23 -0.29
C THR A 258 4.30 21.32 0.57
N ILE A 259 4.40 21.49 1.89
CA ILE A 259 3.49 20.90 2.87
C ILE A 259 2.56 21.98 3.40
N THR A 260 1.25 21.78 3.29
CA THR A 260 0.23 22.68 3.83
C THR A 260 -0.40 22.07 5.06
N ILE A 261 -0.29 22.76 6.19
CA ILE A 261 -0.86 22.36 7.49
C ILE A 261 -1.76 23.50 7.97
N LEU A 262 -3.04 23.22 8.16
CA LEU A 262 -4.03 24.21 8.64
C LEU A 262 -4.01 25.51 7.82
N GLY A 263 -3.89 25.40 6.50
CA GLY A 263 -3.85 26.53 5.56
C GLY A 263 -2.53 27.31 5.49
N LYS A 264 -1.48 26.86 6.19
CA LYS A 264 -0.13 27.43 6.06
C LYS A 264 0.79 26.48 5.31
N SER A 265 1.46 26.98 4.28
CA SER A 265 2.37 26.20 3.44
C SER A 265 3.83 26.43 3.84
N TYR A 266 4.60 25.34 3.86
CA TYR A 266 6.03 25.33 4.15
C TYR A 266 6.74 24.54 3.04
N PRO A 267 7.93 24.94 2.59
CA PRO A 267 8.71 24.13 1.65
C PRO A 267 9.21 22.84 2.34
N PHE A 268 9.34 21.77 1.57
CA PHE A 268 10.03 20.53 1.96
C PHE A 268 10.94 20.06 0.82
N GLY A 269 11.91 19.21 1.15
CA GLY A 269 12.93 18.78 0.18
C GLY A 269 14.02 19.85 0.04
N ASP A 270 15.26 19.45 0.27
CA ASP A 270 16.45 20.27 0.02
C ASP A 270 16.85 20.23 -1.46
#